data_AF-A0A7W1KNX1-F1
#
_entry.id   AF-A0A7W1KNX1-F1
#
_cell.length_a   1.000
_cell.length_b   1.000
_cell.length_c   1.000
_cell.angle_alpha   90.00
_cell.angle_beta   90.00
_cell.angle_gamma   90.00
#
_symmetry.space_group_name_H-M   'P 1'
#
loop_
_entity.id
_entity.type
_entity.pdbx_description
1 polymer ?
#
loop_
_entity_poly.entity_id
_entity_poly.type
_entity_poly.pdbx_seq_one_letter_code
_entity_poly.pdbx_strand_id
1 'polypeptide(L)' 'MLDARRNLAERLAAQLDALSPLRVLGRGYAVPMNDAGRVLKRREDFVKDQGFRLRVADGDVRARVE' A
#
# COMPACT_ATOMS: atom_id res chain seq x y z
N MET A 1 24.87 -6.17 -31.58
CA MET A 1 23.50 -6.76 -31.56
C MET A 1 23.10 -7.20 -30.15
N LEU A 2 24.01 -7.80 -29.37
CA LEU A 2 23.79 -8.17 -27.96
C LEU A 2 23.46 -6.96 -27.06
N ASP A 3 24.17 -5.84 -27.23
CA ASP A 3 23.97 -4.64 -26.41
C ASP A 3 22.59 -4.00 -26.62
N ALA A 4 22.09 -4.00 -27.86
CA ALA A 4 20.76 -3.49 -28.18
C ALA A 4 19.65 -4.33 -27.51
N ARG A 5 19.83 -5.65 -27.49
CA ARG A 5 18.89 -6.58 -26.85
C ARG A 5 18.96 -6.49 -25.32
N ARG A 6 20.15 -6.27 -24.75
CA ARG A 6 20.36 -6.02 -23.32
C ARG A 6 19.72 -4.71 -22.87
N ASN A 7 19.94 -3.63 -23.62
CA ASN A 7 19.33 -2.32 -23.34
C ASN A 7 17.79 -2.36 -23.44
N LEU A 8 17.24 -3.15 -24.36
CA LEU A 8 15.80 -3.34 -24.45
C LEU A 8 15.24 -4.09 -23.23
N ALA A 9 15.91 -5.14 -22.79
CA ALA A 9 15.52 -5.91 -21.61
C ALA A 9 15.56 -5.05 -20.32
N GLU A 10 16.60 -4.24 -20.15
CA GLU A 10 16.72 -3.31 -19.01
C GLU A 10 15.61 -2.26 -19.00
N ARG A 11 15.24 -1.72 -20.17
CA ARG A 11 14.13 -0.76 -20.29
C ARG A 11 12.78 -1.38 -19.94
N LEU A 12 12.52 -2.60 -20.40
CA LEU A 12 11.28 -3.32 -20.11
C LEU A 12 11.18 -3.69 -18.63
N ALA A 13 12.28 -4.12 -18.01
CA ALA A 13 12.33 -4.38 -16.57
C ALA A 13 12.05 -3.10 -15.75
N ALA A 14 12.66 -1.98 -16.13
CA ALA A 14 12.41 -0.69 -15.48
C ALA A 14 10.95 -0.23 -15.62
N GLN A 15 10.31 -0.48 -16.76
CA GLN A 15 8.89 -0.21 -16.97
C GLN A 15 7.99 -1.13 -16.11
N LEU A 16 8.31 -2.42 -16.03
CA LEU A 16 7.61 -3.37 -15.15
C LEU A 16 7.73 -2.97 -13.68
N ASP A 17 8.91 -2.57 -13.24
CA ASP A 17 9.11 -2.06 -11.88
C ASP A 17 8.32 -0.77 -11.64
N ALA A 18 8.23 0.11 -12.64
CA ALA A 18 7.48 1.37 -12.52
C ALA A 18 5.97 1.15 -12.43
N LEU A 19 5.46 0.07 -13.01
CA LEU A 19 4.06 -0.34 -12.98
C LEU A 19 3.74 -1.34 -11.85
N SER A 20 4.74 -1.78 -11.10
CA SER A 20 4.59 -2.83 -10.09
C SER A 20 3.83 -2.33 -8.85
N PRO A 21 2.70 -2.95 -8.48
CA PRO A 21 2.01 -2.69 -7.21
C PRO A 21 2.93 -2.86 -5.98
N LEU A 22 3.97 -3.70 -6.09
CA LEU A 22 4.94 -3.90 -5.02
C LEU A 22 5.78 -2.64 -4.76
N ARG A 23 6.08 -1.84 -5.79
CA ARG A 23 6.79 -0.57 -5.61
C ARG A 23 5.95 0.44 -4.84
N VAL A 24 4.63 0.41 -5.03
CA VAL A 24 3.69 1.26 -4.28
C VAL A 24 3.67 0.85 -2.82
N LEU A 25 3.62 -0.46 -2.53
CA LEU A 25 3.68 -0.97 -1.16
C LEU A 25 5.03 -0.68 -0.47
N GLY A 26 6.13 -0.65 -1.23
CA GLY A 26 7.46 -0.34 -0.71
C GLY A 26 7.63 1.08 -0.19
N ARG A 27 6.74 2.03 -0.55
CA ARG A 27 6.72 3.38 0.03
C ARG A 27 6.07 3.44 1.41
N GLY A 28 5.51 2.32 1.86
CA GLY A 28 4.68 2.23 3.05
C GLY A 28 3.19 2.29 2.69
N TYR A 29 2.41 1.56 3.48
CA TYR A 29 0.96 1.55 3.40
C TYR A 29 0.37 1.49 4.81
N ALA A 30 -0.85 1.97 4.95
CA ALA A 30 -1.64 1.77 6.15
C ALA A 30 -3.10 1.56 5.75
N VAL A 31 -3.70 0.44 6.17
CA VAL A 31 -5.09 0.11 5.88
C VAL A 31 -5.90 0.15 7.17
N PRO A 32 -6.79 1.14 7.36
CA PRO A 32 -7.62 1.24 8.55
C PRO A 32 -8.72 0.19 8.53
N MET A 33 -8.93 -0.50 9.65
CA MET A 33 -9.92 -1.56 9.83
C MET A 33 -10.67 -1.37 11.16
N ASN A 34 -11.98 -1.56 11.15
CA ASN A 34 -12.74 -1.65 12.40
C ASN A 34 -12.49 -2.97 13.14
N ASP A 35 -13.12 -3.12 14.30
CA ASP A 35 -12.98 -4.32 15.12
C ASP A 35 -13.51 -5.60 14.45
N ALA A 36 -14.49 -5.47 13.55
CA ALA A 36 -14.98 -6.55 12.72
C ALA A 36 -14.05 -6.91 11.54
N GLY A 37 -12.88 -6.26 11.40
CA GLY A 37 -11.92 -6.50 10.32
C GLY A 37 -12.31 -5.90 8.97
N ARG A 38 -13.35 -5.07 8.91
CA ARG A 38 -13.76 -4.37 7.69
C ARG A 38 -12.90 -3.13 7.49
N VAL A 39 -12.37 -2.98 6.27
CA VAL A 39 -11.62 -1.80 5.86
C VAL A 39 -12.52 -0.56 5.85
N LEU A 40 -12.05 0.51 6.50
CA LEU A 40 -12.65 1.84 6.48
C LEU A 40 -12.12 2.58 5.25
N LYS A 41 -13.00 2.99 4.34
CA LYS A 41 -12.59 3.52 3.02
C LYS A 41 -13.02 4.96 2.80
N ARG A 42 -14.07 5.39 3.49
CA ARG A 42 -14.69 6.70 3.34
C ARG A 42 -14.65 7.43 4.66
N ARG A 43 -14.65 8.77 4.62
CA ARG A 43 -14.70 9.60 5.83
C ARG A 43 -15.89 9.26 6.74
N GLU A 44 -17.03 8.91 6.15
CA GLU A 44 -18.25 8.48 6.87
C GLU A 44 -18.08 7.17 7.65
N ASP A 45 -17.08 6.35 7.32
CA ASP A 45 -16.74 5.14 8.08
C ASP A 45 -15.98 5.46 9.40
N PHE A 46 -15.58 6.72 9.61
CA PHE A 46 -14.85 7.20 10.79
C PHE A 46 -15.73 8.11 11.64
N VAL A 47 -16.15 7.61 12.79
CA VAL A 47 -16.94 8.33 13.79
C VAL A 47 -16.00 8.92 14.84
N LYS A 48 -16.29 10.12 15.35
CA LYS A 48 -15.50 10.74 16.43
C LYS A 48 -15.33 9.78 17.62
N ASP A 49 -14.13 9.76 18.20
CA ASP A 49 -13.73 8.90 19.31
C ASP A 49 -13.73 7.39 19.01
N GLN A 50 -14.02 6.98 17.78
CA GLN A 50 -13.99 5.58 17.36
C GLN A 50 -12.56 5.03 17.36
N GLY A 51 -12.37 3.89 18.03
CA GLY A 51 -11.15 3.09 17.92
C GLY A 51 -11.11 2.27 16.62
N PHE A 52 -9.93 2.11 16.04
CA PHE A 52 -9.69 1.26 14.87
C PHE A 52 -8.24 0.75 14.84
N ARG A 53 -7.96 -0.21 13.96
CA ARG A 53 -6.59 -0.72 13.71
C ARG A 53 -6.08 -0.22 12.38
N LEU A 54 -4.82 0.17 12.31
CA LEU A 54 -4.07 0.42 11.09
C LEU A 54 -3.19 -0.79 10.80
N ARG A 55 -3.50 -1.53 9.73
CA ARG A 55 -2.62 -2.58 9.21
C ARG A 55 -1.49 -1.95 8.41
N VAL A 56 -0.26 -2.17 8.85
CA VAL A 56 0.98 -1.76 8.21
C VAL A 56 1.77 -2.99 7.73
N ALA A 57 2.99 -2.78 7.22
CA ALA A 57 3.82 -3.84 6.66
C ALA A 57 4.20 -4.94 7.67
N ASP A 58 4.39 -4.56 8.93
CA ASP A 58 4.95 -5.39 10.00
C ASP A 58 3.93 -5.72 11.10
N GLY A 59 2.67 -5.30 10.96
CA GLY A 59 1.64 -5.62 11.95
C GLY A 59 0.48 -4.64 11.99
N ASP A 60 -0.12 -4.50 13.18
CA ASP A 60 -1.29 -3.67 13.43
C ASP A 60 -0.98 -2.61 14.52
N VAL A 61 -1.37 -1.37 14.26
CA VAL A 61 -1.29 -0.26 15.23
C VAL A 61 -2.70 0.15 15.66
N ARG A 62 -2.93 0.37 16.96
CA ARG A 62 -4.20 0.92 17.45
C ARG A 62 -4.25 2.44 17.26
N ALA A 63 -5.37 2.93 16.74
CA ALA A 63 -5.64 4.35 16.53
C ALA A 63 -7.06 4.71 16.99
N ARG A 64 -7.30 6.01 17.17
CA ARG A 64 -8.62 6.57 17.53
C ARG A 64 -8.87 7.82 16.68
N VAL A 65 -10.11 8.03 16.28
CA VAL A 65 -10.56 9.24 15.58
C VAL A 65 -10.70 10.38 16.58
N GLU A 66 -10.16 11.56 16.26
CA GLU A 66 -10.25 12.78 17.09
C GLU A 66 -11.36 13.74 16.63
#